data_AF-A0A966VU02-F1
#
_entry.id   AF-A0A966VU02-F1
#
_cell.length_a   1.000
_cell.length_b   1.000
_cell.length_c   1.000
_cell.angle_alpha   90.00
_cell.angle_beta   90.00
_cell.angle_gamma   90.00
#
_symmetry.space_group_name_H-M   'P 1'
#
loop_
_entity.id
_entity.type
_entity.pdbx_description
1 polymer ?
#
loop_
_entity_poly.entity_id
_entity_poly.type
_entity_poly.pdbx_seq_one_letter_code
_entity_poly.pdbx_strand_id
1 'polypeptide(L)'
;MTRQYEKLAPYKVWVLAPKLETEDPNLSYYYDFSQSIEEYTRVFAEMRIEWEWVYVTMTQIKSTVSRIAKSQKEKEALVLNLCDGDEINGAPGVSVIDELEKQKLIYTGADRYFFTITTSKIPMKKAFDKHGVPNAPWR
;
A
#
# COMPACT_ATOMS: atom_id res chain seq x y z
N MET A 1 -24.58 16.14 12.15
CA MET A 1 -23.20 16.37 11.67
C MET A 1 -22.28 15.44 12.44
N THR A 2 -21.74 14.42 11.79
CA THR A 2 -20.93 13.42 12.51
C THR A 2 -19.53 13.97 12.73
N ARG A 3 -19.29 14.48 13.94
CA ARG A 3 -18.03 15.06 14.47
C ARG A 3 -16.81 14.09 14.42
N GLN A 4 -16.98 12.92 13.82
CA GLN A 4 -16.06 11.78 13.92
C GLN A 4 -14.83 11.92 13.00
N TYR A 5 -14.96 12.62 11.86
CA TYR A 5 -13.90 12.73 10.85
C TYR A 5 -13.09 14.04 10.89
N GLU A 6 -13.41 14.96 11.82
CA GLU A 6 -12.65 16.22 12.01
C GLU A 6 -11.16 15.97 12.28
N LYS A 7 -10.83 14.83 12.91
CA LYS A 7 -9.45 14.41 13.17
C LYS A 7 -8.63 14.16 11.90
N LEU A 8 -9.30 13.96 10.76
CA LEU A 8 -8.65 13.69 9.47
C LEU A 8 -8.47 14.97 8.62
N ALA A 9 -9.02 16.10 9.06
CA ALA A 9 -8.87 17.39 8.37
C ALA A 9 -7.40 17.82 8.11
N PRO A 10 -6.43 17.53 8.99
CA PRO A 10 -5.01 17.86 8.74
C PRO A 10 -4.36 17.01 7.63
N TYR A 11 -5.00 15.92 7.20
CA TYR A 11 -4.40 14.93 6.29
C TYR A 11 -4.95 15.03 4.87
N LYS A 12 -4.08 14.75 3.90
CA LYS A 12 -4.47 14.34 2.54
C LYS A 12 -4.14 12.85 2.40
N VAL A 13 -5.13 12.06 1.98
CA VAL A 13 -4.95 10.61 1.77
C VAL A 13 -4.44 10.32 0.37
N TRP A 14 -3.37 9.55 0.26
CA TRP A 14 -2.77 9.12 -1.00
C TRP A 14 -2.94 7.61 -1.13
N VAL A 15 -3.84 7.16 -2.02
CA VAL A 15 -4.03 5.73 -2.26
C VAL A 15 -3.04 5.29 -3.33
N LEU A 16 -2.03 4.52 -2.94
CA LEU A 16 -1.05 3.97 -3.87
C LEU A 16 -1.49 2.59 -4.32
N ALA A 17 -1.66 2.40 -5.62
CA ALA A 17 -1.98 1.10 -6.22
C ALA A 17 -0.93 0.69 -7.25
N PRO A 18 -0.51 -0.58 -7.27
CA PRO A 18 0.46 -1.05 -8.25
C PRO A 18 -0.18 -1.01 -9.65
N LYS A 19 0.60 -0.58 -10.63
CA LYS A 19 0.28 -0.69 -12.04
C LYS A 19 1.33 -1.57 -12.70
N LEU A 20 0.88 -2.76 -13.09
CA LEU A 20 1.70 -3.68 -13.86
C LEU A 20 1.71 -3.26 -15.33
N GLU A 21 2.89 -3.10 -15.89
CA GLU A 21 3.07 -2.84 -17.33
C GLU A 21 3.19 -4.20 -18.04
N THR A 22 2.06 -4.76 -18.46
CA THR A 22 1.99 -6.07 -19.11
C THR A 22 0.99 -6.08 -20.26
N GLU A 23 1.28 -6.88 -21.28
CA GLU A 23 0.35 -7.20 -22.38
C GLU A 23 -0.50 -8.45 -22.09
N ASP A 24 -0.22 -9.18 -21.00
CA ASP A 24 -0.96 -10.37 -20.59
C ASP A 24 -2.32 -9.99 -19.99
N PRO A 25 -3.46 -10.37 -20.62
CA PRO A 25 -4.79 -10.04 -20.13
C PRO A 25 -5.13 -10.66 -18.76
N ASN A 26 -4.57 -11.84 -18.44
CA ASN A 26 -4.83 -12.49 -17.15
C ASN A 26 -4.16 -11.71 -16.03
N LEU A 27 -2.91 -11.29 -16.24
CA LEU A 27 -2.22 -10.45 -15.28
C LEU A 27 -2.92 -9.10 -15.15
N SER A 28 -3.33 -8.49 -16.27
CA SER A 28 -4.09 -7.23 -16.26
C SER A 28 -5.36 -7.29 -15.40
N TYR A 29 -6.12 -8.39 -15.47
CA TYR A 29 -7.33 -8.58 -14.67
C TYR A 29 -7.07 -8.53 -13.14
N TYR A 30 -5.95 -9.08 -12.67
CA TYR A 30 -5.60 -9.04 -11.24
C TYR A 30 -5.22 -7.65 -10.73
N TYR A 31 -4.92 -6.71 -11.63
CA TYR A 31 -4.60 -5.31 -11.31
C TYR A 31 -5.70 -4.35 -11.79
N ASP A 32 -6.93 -4.84 -12.01
CA ASP A 32 -8.10 -3.99 -12.20
C ASP A 32 -8.61 -3.48 -10.84
N PHE A 33 -8.38 -2.19 -10.60
CA PHE A 33 -8.82 -1.51 -9.38
C PHE A 33 -10.11 -0.71 -9.56
N SER A 34 -10.87 -0.88 -10.65
CA SER A 34 -12.11 -0.15 -10.92
C SER A 34 -13.09 -0.19 -9.73
N GLN A 35 -13.37 -1.38 -9.21
CA GLN A 35 -14.23 -1.57 -8.03
C GLN A 35 -13.65 -0.89 -6.77
N SER A 36 -12.34 -0.98 -6.57
CA SER A 36 -11.68 -0.34 -5.43
C SER A 36 -11.80 1.18 -5.52
N ILE A 37 -11.55 1.77 -6.69
CA ILE A 37 -11.68 3.21 -6.94
C ILE A 37 -13.10 3.68 -6.63
N GLU A 38 -14.13 2.94 -7.07
CA GLU A 38 -15.52 3.26 -6.75
C GLU A 38 -15.80 3.24 -5.25
N GLU A 39 -15.31 2.22 -4.53
CA GLU A 39 -15.49 2.10 -3.08
C GLU A 39 -14.80 3.24 -2.33
N TYR A 40 -13.52 3.51 -2.60
CA TYR A 40 -12.79 4.61 -1.97
C TYR A 40 -13.41 5.96 -2.29
N THR A 41 -13.91 6.15 -3.52
CA THR A 41 -14.63 7.38 -3.89
C THR A 41 -15.86 7.59 -3.02
N ARG A 42 -16.67 6.55 -2.81
CA ARG A 42 -17.86 6.63 -1.95
C ARG A 42 -17.48 6.93 -0.50
N VAL A 43 -16.53 6.18 0.05
CA VAL A 43 -16.11 6.29 1.45
C VAL A 43 -15.49 7.67 1.74
N PHE A 44 -14.53 8.12 0.92
CA PHE A 44 -13.90 9.41 1.15
C PHE A 44 -14.83 10.60 0.91
N ALA A 45 -15.83 10.47 0.03
CA ALA A 45 -16.88 11.47 -0.14
C ALA A 45 -17.77 11.57 1.11
N GLU A 46 -18.19 10.44 1.69
CA GLU A 46 -18.97 10.40 2.94
C GLU A 46 -18.18 11.01 4.11
N MET A 47 -16.89 10.69 4.21
CA MET A 47 -16.00 11.20 5.25
C MET A 47 -15.55 12.65 5.01
N ARG A 48 -15.76 13.19 3.79
CA ARG A 48 -15.30 14.52 3.35
C ARG A 48 -13.79 14.70 3.49
N ILE A 49 -13.03 13.68 3.11
CA ILE A 49 -11.57 13.68 3.16
C ILE A 49 -11.01 14.04 1.79
N GLU A 50 -9.97 14.87 1.78
CA GLU A 50 -9.21 15.11 0.57
C GLU A 50 -8.31 13.92 0.27
N TRP A 51 -8.41 13.38 -0.95
CA TRP A 51 -7.68 12.18 -1.34
C TRP A 51 -7.31 12.17 -2.83
N GLU A 52 -6.37 11.30 -3.20
CA GLU A 52 -5.95 11.08 -4.59
C GLU A 52 -5.60 9.60 -4.81
N TRP A 53 -6.09 9.02 -5.91
CA TRP A 53 -5.65 7.70 -6.39
C TRP A 53 -4.39 7.86 -7.24
N VAL A 54 -3.36 7.07 -6.93
CA VAL A 54 -2.07 7.14 -7.62
C VAL A 54 -1.61 5.74 -8.01
N TYR A 55 -1.53 5.52 -9.32
CA TYR A 55 -0.88 4.33 -9.85
C TYR A 55 0.64 4.46 -9.72
N VAL A 56 1.28 3.37 -9.29
CA VAL A 56 2.73 3.26 -9.12
C VAL A 56 3.23 2.16 -10.04
N THR A 57 4.23 2.46 -10.87
CA THR A 57 4.99 1.47 -11.63
C THR A 57 6.40 1.32 -11.04
N MET A 58 7.10 0.23 -11.36
CA MET A 58 8.46 -0.02 -10.88
C MET A 58 9.43 1.12 -11.15
N THR A 59 9.31 1.77 -12.31
CA THR A 59 10.17 2.89 -12.72
C THR A 59 9.80 4.21 -12.05
N GLN A 60 8.59 4.32 -11.51
CA GLN A 60 8.03 5.57 -10.97
C GLN A 60 7.96 5.62 -9.45
N ILE A 61 8.39 4.57 -8.73
CA ILE A 61 8.34 4.53 -7.26
C ILE A 61 8.98 5.77 -6.64
N LYS A 62 10.25 6.04 -6.97
CA LYS A 62 11.02 7.15 -6.38
C LYS A 62 10.39 8.51 -6.67
N SER A 63 9.99 8.77 -7.91
CA SER A 63 9.41 10.05 -8.31
C SER A 63 8.03 10.26 -7.67
N THR A 64 7.22 9.21 -7.60
CA THR A 64 5.88 9.24 -6.99
C THR A 64 5.97 9.52 -5.50
N VAL A 65 6.78 8.76 -4.76
CA VAL A 65 6.92 8.95 -3.31
C VAL A 65 7.56 10.31 -2.99
N SER A 66 8.55 10.74 -3.77
CA SER A 66 9.14 12.09 -3.63
C SER A 66 8.14 13.22 -3.86
N ARG A 67 7.19 13.05 -4.79
CA ARG A 67 6.11 14.03 -5.03
C ARG A 67 5.19 14.13 -3.81
N ILE A 68 4.84 13.00 -3.20
CA ILE A 68 3.99 12.94 -2.01
C ILE A 68 4.69 13.60 -0.81
N ALA A 69 5.96 13.28 -0.57
CA ALA A 69 6.74 13.92 0.49
C ALA A 69 6.81 15.44 0.36
N LYS A 70 6.93 15.95 -0.88
CA LYS A 70 6.95 17.41 -1.14
C LYS A 70 5.59 18.09 -0.99
N SER A 71 4.48 17.32 -1.03
CA SER A 71 3.12 17.85 -0.91
C SER A 71 2.71 18.22 0.53
N GLN A 72 3.51 17.83 1.53
CA GLN A 72 3.20 17.97 2.96
C GLN A 72 3.16 19.42 3.49
N LYS A 73 3.19 20.44 2.63
CA LYS A 73 3.21 21.86 3.05
C LYS A 73 1.86 22.33 3.59
N GLU A 74 0.76 21.84 3.03
CA GLU A 74 -0.60 22.26 3.38
C GLU A 74 -1.29 21.25 4.29
N LYS A 75 -1.15 19.96 3.96
CA LYS A 75 -1.71 18.83 4.70
C LYS A 75 -0.69 17.71 4.81
N GLU A 76 -0.68 17.03 5.95
CA GLU A 76 0.19 15.88 6.15
C GLU A 76 -0.23 14.73 5.23
N ALA A 77 0.74 14.10 4.58
CA ALA A 77 0.45 13.00 3.66
C ALA A 77 0.24 11.69 4.43
N LEU A 78 -0.94 11.10 4.31
CA LEU A 78 -1.26 9.77 4.82
C LEU A 78 -1.38 8.81 3.64
N VAL A 79 -0.48 7.85 3.53
CA VAL A 79 -0.45 6.91 2.42
C VAL A 79 -1.27 5.67 2.74
N LEU A 80 -2.33 5.42 1.97
CA LEU A 80 -3.01 4.14 1.95
C LEU A 80 -2.31 3.25 0.93
N ASN A 81 -1.45 2.34 1.41
CA ASN A 81 -0.62 1.50 0.55
C ASN A 81 -1.35 0.22 0.12
N LEU A 82 -1.66 0.10 -1.17
CA LEU A 82 -2.13 -1.13 -1.82
C LEU A 82 -1.04 -1.80 -2.67
N CYS A 83 0.20 -1.29 -2.63
CA CYS A 83 1.34 -1.94 -3.27
C CYS A 83 1.85 -3.08 -2.37
N ASP A 84 1.27 -4.26 -2.56
CA ASP A 84 1.69 -5.55 -1.97
C ASP A 84 2.24 -6.51 -3.04
N GLY A 85 2.63 -5.97 -4.19
CA GLY A 85 3.16 -6.73 -5.32
C GLY A 85 4.51 -7.40 -5.04
N ASP A 86 5.02 -8.07 -6.06
CA ASP A 86 6.32 -8.74 -6.04
C ASP A 86 7.19 -8.18 -7.16
N GLU A 87 8.35 -7.63 -6.77
CA GLU A 87 9.33 -7.08 -7.70
C GLU A 87 9.81 -8.11 -8.73
N ILE A 88 9.81 -9.41 -8.40
CA ILE A 88 10.18 -10.49 -9.34
C ILE A 88 9.21 -10.53 -10.52
N ASN A 89 7.95 -10.20 -10.29
CA ASN A 89 6.88 -10.18 -11.29
C ASN A 89 6.63 -8.78 -11.86
N GLY A 90 7.50 -7.80 -11.56
CA GLY A 90 7.39 -6.43 -12.06
C GLY A 90 6.27 -5.59 -11.42
N ALA A 91 5.66 -6.09 -10.35
CA ALA A 91 4.63 -5.38 -9.60
C ALA A 91 5.25 -4.66 -8.39
N PRO A 92 5.03 -3.35 -8.22
CA PRO A 92 5.57 -2.63 -7.06
C PRO A 92 5.03 -3.17 -5.73
N GLY A 93 5.94 -3.47 -4.80
CA GLY A 93 5.61 -3.97 -3.47
C GLY A 93 6.56 -3.44 -2.41
N VAL A 94 7.49 -4.28 -1.94
CA VAL A 94 8.41 -3.95 -0.83
C VAL A 94 9.28 -2.71 -1.12
N SER A 95 9.64 -2.49 -2.39
CA SER A 95 10.38 -1.31 -2.83
C SER A 95 9.60 0.01 -2.66
N VAL A 96 8.26 -0.05 -2.65
CA VAL A 96 7.42 1.10 -2.30
C VAL A 96 7.55 1.42 -0.81
N ILE A 97 7.52 0.40 0.04
CA ILE A 97 7.66 0.54 1.50
C ILE A 97 9.01 1.15 1.85
N ASP A 98 10.10 0.69 1.22
CA ASP A 98 11.44 1.27 1.43
C ASP A 98 11.48 2.77 1.19
N GLU A 99 10.89 3.21 0.07
CA GLU A 99 10.95 4.62 -0.29
C GLU A 99 10.01 5.44 0.60
N LEU A 100 8.86 4.89 1.03
CA LEU A 100 7.99 5.52 2.04
C LEU A 100 8.73 5.73 3.36
N GLU A 101 9.42 4.69 3.88
CA GLU A 101 10.17 4.75 5.14
C GLU A 101 11.36 5.70 5.05
N LYS A 102 12.10 5.67 3.95
CA LYS A 102 13.22 6.58 3.69
C LYS A 102 12.78 8.05 3.69
N GLN A 103 11.59 8.35 3.16
CA GLN A 103 11.00 9.68 3.15
C GLN A 103 10.23 10.00 4.45
N LYS A 104 10.18 9.06 5.41
CA LYS A 104 9.48 9.18 6.70
C LYS A 104 7.99 9.50 6.55
N LEU A 105 7.35 8.92 5.53
CA LEU A 105 5.92 9.08 5.28
C LEU A 105 5.10 8.17 6.18
N ILE A 106 3.95 8.65 6.63
CA ILE A 106 2.96 7.82 7.33
C ILE A 106 2.25 6.95 6.29
N TYR A 107 2.21 5.64 6.51
CA TYR A 107 1.54 4.71 5.61
C TYR A 107 0.77 3.61 6.36
N THR A 108 -0.25 3.06 5.72
CA THR A 108 -1.01 1.91 6.20
C THR A 108 -0.39 0.59 5.75
N GLY A 109 -0.65 -0.48 6.48
CA GLY A 109 -0.20 -1.82 6.13
C GLY A 109 0.97 -2.26 7.00
N ALA A 110 1.76 -3.20 6.48
CA ALA A 110 2.87 -3.79 7.21
C ALA A 110 4.22 -3.21 6.78
N ASP A 111 5.20 -3.31 7.67
CA ASP A 111 6.58 -2.88 7.41
C ASP A 111 7.36 -3.91 6.57
N ARG A 112 8.60 -3.56 6.20
CA ARG A 112 9.50 -4.47 5.48
C ARG A 112 9.72 -5.80 6.21
N TYR A 113 9.74 -5.81 7.54
CA TYR A 113 10.00 -7.02 8.30
C TYR A 113 8.90 -8.06 8.10
N PHE A 114 7.64 -7.63 8.09
CA PHE A 114 6.50 -8.49 7.77
C PHE A 114 6.71 -9.25 6.45
N PHE A 115 6.95 -8.54 5.35
CA PHE A 115 7.15 -9.18 4.04
C PHE A 115 8.36 -10.11 4.01
N THR A 116 9.43 -9.75 4.74
CA THR A 116 10.61 -10.61 4.86
C THR A 116 10.28 -11.97 5.50
N ILE A 117 9.36 -12.00 6.47
CA ILE A 117 9.03 -13.24 7.20
C ILE A 117 7.78 -13.95 6.68
N THR A 118 6.87 -13.28 5.97
CA THR A 118 5.58 -13.84 5.55
C THR A 118 5.48 -14.18 4.06
N THR A 119 6.28 -13.57 3.18
CA THR A 119 6.21 -13.85 1.73
C THR A 119 6.49 -15.33 1.42
N SER A 120 7.41 -15.95 2.15
CA SER A 120 7.58 -17.41 2.10
C SER A 120 6.88 -18.08 3.28
N LYS A 121 6.14 -19.15 2.99
CA LYS A 121 5.48 -19.97 4.01
C LYS A 121 6.47 -20.63 4.97
N ILE A 122 7.72 -20.88 4.55
CA ILE A 122 8.72 -21.56 5.38
C ILE A 122 9.20 -20.67 6.54
N PRO A 123 9.76 -19.46 6.31
CA PRO A 123 10.09 -18.53 7.41
C PRO A 123 8.91 -18.23 8.32
N MET A 124 7.72 -18.03 7.75
CA MET A 124 6.50 -17.76 8.52
C MET A 124 6.18 -18.92 9.47
N LYS A 125 6.20 -20.16 8.97
CA LYS A 125 5.91 -21.35 9.77
C LYS A 125 6.99 -21.63 10.82
N LYS A 126 8.28 -21.40 10.51
CA LYS A 126 9.36 -21.41 11.52
C LYS A 126 9.10 -20.40 12.63
N ALA A 127 8.64 -19.20 12.28
CA ALA A 127 8.30 -18.18 13.26
C ALA A 127 7.08 -18.57 14.11
N PHE A 128 6.07 -19.20 13.51
CA PHE A 128 4.93 -19.74 14.24
C PHE A 128 5.32 -20.85 15.22
N ASP A 129 6.09 -21.84 14.78
CA ASP A 129 6.56 -22.93 15.64
C ASP A 129 7.40 -22.40 16.80
N LYS A 130 8.29 -21.44 16.54
CA LYS A 130 9.13 -20.79 17.57
C LYS A 130 8.31 -20.08 18.65
N HIS A 131 7.17 -19.50 18.30
CA HIS A 131 6.31 -18.73 19.22
C HIS A 131 5.06 -19.51 19.66
N GLY A 132 4.96 -20.80 19.33
CA GLY A 132 3.83 -21.64 19.71
C GLY A 132 2.50 -21.27 19.04
N VAL A 133 2.53 -20.62 17.88
CA VAL A 133 1.31 -20.29 17.11
C VAL A 133 0.83 -21.53 16.36
N PRO A 134 -0.40 -22.04 16.63
CA PRO A 134 -0.91 -23.24 15.97
C PRO A 134 -0.98 -23.07 14.46
N ASN A 135 -0.38 -24.02 13.71
CA ASN A 135 -0.40 -24.02 12.26
C ASN A 135 -0.37 -25.46 11.70
N ALA A 136 -0.74 -25.64 10.43
CA ALA A 136 -0.79 -26.97 9.80
C ALA A 136 0.60 -27.65 9.79
N PRO A 137 0.71 -28.98 9.97
CA PRO A 137 1.98 -29.70 9.89
C PRO A 137 2.73 -29.42 8.58
N TRP A 138 4.06 -29.29 8.64
CA TRP A 138 4.91 -28.98 7.49
C TRP A 138 6.32 -29.56 7.67
N ARG A 139 7.10 -29.61 6.58
CA ARG A 139 8.48 -30.11 6.54
C ARG A 139 9.35 -29.21 5.67
#